data_AF-A0A7S2ZJA8-F1
#
_entry.id   AF-A0A7S2ZJA8-F1
#
_cell.length_a   1.000
_cell.length_b   1.000
_cell.length_c   1.000
_cell.angle_alpha   90.00
_cell.angle_beta   90.00
_cell.angle_gamma   90.00
#
_symmetry.space_group_name_H-M   'P 1'
#
loop_
_entity.id
_entity.type
_entity.pdbx_description
1 polymer ?
#
loop_
_entity_poly.entity_id
_entity_poly.type
_entity_poly.pdbx_seq_one_letter_code
_entity_poly.pdbx_strand_id
1 'polypeptide(L)'
;MYQLWLGASANQTRLAWVFQERMNLDDFERTLEPILIEFKKSKRRAESFGDFCDRFGKEELERVVNEFDPSQSLIKASAKPRVSVTTETMDRLTRISDIRGLSPSKLANEILEQYIDSLETTVHAQK
;
A
#
# COMPACT_ATOMS: atom_id res chain seq x y z
N MET A 1 10.70 12.58 25.79
CA MET A 1 9.67 13.56 25.37
C MET A 1 10.24 14.32 24.21
N TYR A 2 9.59 14.22 23.06
CA TYR A 2 10.11 14.68 21.78
C TYR A 2 9.26 15.82 21.23
N GLN A 3 9.83 16.58 20.30
CA GLN A 3 9.09 17.54 19.49
C GLN A 3 9.20 17.09 18.04
N LEU A 4 8.06 16.93 17.37
CA LEU A 4 7.99 16.52 15.98
C LEU A 4 7.94 17.75 15.08
N TRP A 5 8.88 17.81 14.14
CA TRP A 5 9.01 18.89 13.16
C TRP A 5 8.79 18.33 11.75
N LEU A 6 7.94 18.99 10.95
CA LEU A 6 7.58 18.56 9.59
C LEU A 6 7.64 19.72 8.60
N GLY A 7 7.65 19.41 7.30
CA GLY A 7 7.57 20.41 6.22
C GLY A 7 8.91 20.96 5.70
N ALA A 8 10.05 20.55 6.26
CA ALA A 8 11.36 20.94 5.68
C ALA A 8 11.57 20.34 4.29
N SER A 9 12.19 21.10 3.39
CA SER A 9 12.54 20.61 2.04
C SER A 9 13.74 19.66 2.08
N ALA A 10 13.77 18.65 1.20
CA ALA A 10 14.89 17.70 1.12
C ALA A 10 16.25 18.35 0.77
N ASN A 11 16.24 19.47 0.04
CA ASN A 11 17.42 20.27 -0.29
C ASN A 11 17.77 21.33 0.78
N GLN A 12 17.13 21.29 1.95
CA GLN A 12 17.39 22.17 3.11
C GLN A 12 17.19 23.68 2.85
N THR A 13 16.34 24.04 1.89
CA THR A 13 16.02 25.44 1.57
C THR A 13 14.84 26.01 2.36
N ARG A 14 13.94 25.14 2.85
CA ARG A 14 12.78 25.49 3.67
C ARG A 14 12.90 24.88 5.06
N LEU A 15 12.64 25.70 6.08
CA LEU A 15 12.65 25.29 7.48
C LEU A 15 11.40 24.46 7.81
N ALA A 16 11.56 23.43 8.64
CA ALA A 16 10.43 22.71 9.20
C ALA A 16 9.64 23.59 10.19
N TRP A 17 8.38 23.28 10.38
CA TRP A 17 7.54 23.85 11.41
C TRP A 17 7.22 22.81 12.50
N VAL A 18 6.91 23.28 13.70
CA VAL A 18 6.54 22.43 14.83
C VAL A 18 5.16 21.83 14.55
N PHE A 19 5.11 20.51 14.34
CA PHE A 19 3.85 19.79 14.20
C PHE A 19 3.25 19.53 15.58
N GLN A 20 4.00 18.82 16.44
CA GLN A 20 3.55 18.43 17.76
C GLN A 20 4.65 18.63 18.78
N GLU A 21 4.31 19.31 19.86
CA GLU A 21 5.18 19.45 21.02
C GLU A 21 4.95 18.31 21.99
N ARG A 22 5.96 18.00 22.80
CA ARG A 22 5.77 17.19 24.02
C ARG A 22 5.25 15.77 23.74
N MET A 23 5.59 15.20 22.59
CA MET A 23 5.19 13.87 22.16
C MET A 23 5.86 12.77 23.00
N ASN A 24 5.08 11.80 23.45
CA ASN A 24 5.61 10.58 24.05
C ASN A 24 6.10 9.62 22.96
N LEU A 25 7.08 8.78 23.27
CA LEU A 25 7.63 7.82 22.30
C LEU A 25 6.54 6.87 21.78
N ASP A 26 5.61 6.44 22.64
CA ASP A 26 4.52 5.51 22.28
C ASP A 26 3.48 6.12 21.33
N ASP A 27 3.44 7.46 21.21
CA ASP A 27 2.53 8.17 20.30
C ASP A 27 3.17 8.41 18.92
N PHE A 28 4.42 8.01 18.72
CA PHE A 28 5.17 8.29 17.50
C PHE A 28 4.55 7.58 16.30
N GLU A 29 4.30 6.29 16.40
CA GLU A 29 3.65 5.48 15.36
C GLU A 29 2.22 5.98 15.10
N ARG A 30 1.46 6.25 16.17
CA ARG A 30 0.08 6.77 16.08
C ARG A 30 0.00 8.09 15.32
N THR A 31 1.06 8.90 15.41
CA THR A 31 1.13 10.20 14.74
C THR A 31 1.65 10.09 13.31
N LEU A 32 2.71 9.31 13.08
CA LEU A 32 3.34 9.26 11.76
C LEU A 32 2.67 8.31 10.78
N GLU A 33 2.10 7.19 11.24
CA GLU A 33 1.42 6.23 10.38
C GLU A 33 0.35 6.89 9.48
N PRO A 34 -0.64 7.64 10.03
CA PRO A 34 -1.63 8.30 9.20
C PRO A 34 -1.05 9.27 8.18
N ILE A 35 -0.04 10.05 8.58
CA ILE A 35 0.63 11.03 7.72
C ILE A 35 1.33 10.33 6.55
N LEU A 36 2.04 9.22 6.82
CA LEU A 36 2.77 8.46 5.81
C LEU A 36 1.83 7.69 4.87
N ILE A 37 0.71 7.20 5.40
CA ILE A 37 -0.35 6.60 4.58
C ILE A 37 -0.94 7.64 3.63
N GLU A 38 -1.22 8.83 4.13
CA GLU A 38 -1.79 9.91 3.30
C GLU A 38 -0.78 10.41 2.27
N PHE A 39 0.50 10.52 2.62
CA PHE A 39 1.57 10.79 1.66
C PHE A 39 1.59 9.76 0.53
N LYS A 40 1.45 8.46 0.85
CA LYS A 40 1.42 7.41 -0.18
C LYS A 40 0.23 7.55 -1.13
N LYS A 41 -0.93 7.97 -0.63
CA LYS A 41 -2.17 8.11 -1.42
C LYS A 41 -2.19 9.38 -2.27
N SER A 42 -1.75 10.50 -1.70
CA SER A 42 -2.06 11.84 -2.18
C SER A 42 -0.81 12.64 -2.61
N LYS A 43 0.36 12.00 -2.66
CA LYS A 43 1.57 12.64 -3.22
C LYS A 43 1.46 12.87 -4.72
N ARG A 44 2.04 13.98 -5.16
CA ARG A 44 2.25 14.28 -6.58
C ARG A 44 3.44 13.48 -7.12
N ARG A 45 3.53 13.37 -8.46
CA ARG A 45 4.66 12.71 -9.11
C ARG A 45 5.98 13.40 -8.73
N ALA A 46 6.95 12.60 -8.29
CA ALA A 46 8.28 13.06 -7.84
C ALA A 46 8.27 14.06 -6.66
N GLU A 47 7.19 14.11 -5.87
CA GLU A 47 7.11 14.94 -4.68
C GLU A 47 7.83 14.29 -3.49
N SER A 48 8.65 15.07 -2.77
CA SER A 48 9.28 14.64 -1.52
C SER A 48 8.30 14.71 -0.35
N PHE A 49 8.55 13.95 0.71
CA PHE A 49 7.68 13.99 1.90
C PHE A 49 7.60 15.38 2.53
N GLY A 50 8.71 16.10 2.58
CA GLY A 50 8.77 17.46 3.10
C GLY A 50 7.93 18.46 2.30
N ASP A 51 7.98 18.38 0.97
CA ASP A 51 7.17 19.22 0.08
C ASP A 51 5.69 18.84 0.14
N PHE A 52 5.39 17.55 0.31
CA PHE A 52 4.03 17.09 0.59
C PHE A 52 3.49 17.72 1.87
N CYS A 53 4.22 17.64 3.00
CA CYS A 53 3.76 18.20 4.27
C CYS A 53 3.56 19.72 4.19
N ASP A 54 4.44 20.42 3.48
CA ASP A 54 4.33 21.86 3.24
C ASP A 54 3.10 22.23 2.40
N ARG A 55 2.86 21.50 1.30
CA ARG A 55 1.70 21.70 0.43
C ARG A 55 0.38 21.33 1.09
N PHE A 56 0.37 20.22 1.84
CA PHE A 56 -0.84 19.69 2.47
C PHE A 56 -1.24 20.57 3.67
N GLY A 57 -0.24 21.12 4.36
CA GLY A 57 -0.44 22.04 5.47
C GLY A 57 -0.64 21.34 6.81
N LYS A 58 -0.33 22.06 7.89
CA LYS A 58 -0.38 21.53 9.25
C LYS A 58 -1.79 21.12 9.67
N GLU A 59 -2.78 21.96 9.44
CA GLU A 59 -4.18 21.72 9.85
C GLU A 59 -4.75 20.45 9.24
N GLU A 60 -4.48 20.21 7.95
CA GLU A 60 -4.99 19.02 7.27
C GLU A 60 -4.25 17.75 7.71
N LEU A 61 -2.95 17.85 8.02
CA LEU A 61 -2.22 16.74 8.62
C LEU A 61 -2.77 16.41 10.02
N GLU A 62 -3.09 17.41 10.85
CA GLU A 62 -3.72 17.20 12.16
C GLU A 62 -5.08 16.53 12.02
N ARG A 63 -5.90 16.94 11.05
CA ARG A 63 -7.17 16.28 10.71
C ARG A 63 -6.95 14.81 10.39
N VAL A 64 -5.98 14.51 9.52
CA VAL A 64 -5.64 13.14 9.11
C VAL A 64 -5.21 12.28 10.29
N VAL A 65 -4.41 12.81 11.23
CA VAL A 65 -4.04 12.08 12.45
C VAL A 65 -5.24 11.82 13.35
N ASN A 66 -6.11 12.83 13.53
CA ASN A 66 -7.27 12.73 14.43
C ASN A 66 -8.38 11.79 13.91
N GLU A 67 -8.56 11.73 12.58
CA GLU A 67 -9.57 10.88 11.94
C GLU A 67 -9.06 9.46 11.67
N PHE A 68 -7.78 9.19 11.93
CA PHE A 68 -7.19 7.89 11.62
C PHE A 68 -7.65 6.80 12.59
N ASP A 69 -8.22 5.75 12.01
CA ASP A 69 -8.53 4.51 12.68
C ASP A 69 -7.49 3.43 12.32
N PRO A 70 -6.61 3.04 13.26
CA PRO A 70 -5.58 2.02 13.02
C PRO A 70 -6.15 0.66 12.58
N SER A 71 -7.40 0.35 12.97
CA SER A 71 -8.03 -0.91 12.60
C SER A 71 -8.28 -1.00 11.09
N GLN A 72 -8.46 0.13 10.40
CA GLN A 72 -8.67 0.18 8.95
C GLN A 72 -7.36 0.03 8.15
N SER A 73 -6.21 0.36 8.75
CA SER A 73 -4.88 0.18 8.15
C SER A 73 -4.51 -1.31 8.06
N LEU A 74 -4.80 -2.06 9.12
CA LEU A 74 -4.53 -3.50 9.21
C LEU A 74 -5.42 -4.34 8.28
N ILE A 75 -6.63 -3.88 7.96
CA ILE A 75 -7.60 -4.62 7.13
C ILE A 75 -7.23 -4.60 5.63
N LYS A 76 -6.41 -3.65 5.16
CA LYS A 76 -5.98 -3.59 3.73
C LYS A 76 -4.62 -4.22 3.44
N ALA A 77 -3.90 -4.67 4.47
CA ALA A 77 -2.72 -5.49 4.33
C ALA A 77 -3.05 -6.99 4.41
N SER A 78 -4.27 -7.42 4.07
CA SER A 78 -4.50 -8.81 3.69
C SER A 78 -3.62 -9.09 2.47
N ALA A 79 -2.42 -9.62 2.72
CA ALA A 79 -1.55 -10.06 1.67
C ALA A 79 -2.39 -10.97 0.78
N LYS A 80 -2.61 -10.56 -0.47
CA LYS A 80 -3.30 -11.42 -1.45
C LYS A 80 -2.67 -12.80 -1.34
N PRO A 81 -3.47 -13.88 -1.25
CA PRO A 81 -2.93 -15.23 -1.14
C PRO A 81 -1.81 -15.43 -2.17
N ARG A 82 -0.61 -15.77 -1.69
CA ARG A 82 0.55 -15.96 -2.55
C ARG A 82 0.75 -17.45 -2.77
N VAL A 83 0.75 -17.85 -4.03
CA VAL A 83 1.11 -19.20 -4.44
C VAL A 83 2.41 -19.10 -5.22
N SER A 84 3.42 -19.88 -4.81
CA SER A 84 4.66 -19.97 -5.56
C SER A 84 4.48 -20.91 -6.74
N VAL A 85 5.06 -20.54 -7.88
CA VAL A 85 5.14 -21.37 -9.09
C VAL A 85 6.59 -21.52 -9.48
N THR A 86 6.92 -22.58 -10.23
CA THR A 86 8.28 -22.75 -10.77
C THR A 86 8.61 -21.65 -11.79
N THR A 87 9.90 -21.35 -11.96
CA THR A 87 10.38 -20.36 -12.94
C THR A 87 9.86 -20.66 -14.35
N GLU A 88 9.93 -21.93 -14.76
CA GLU A 88 9.42 -22.38 -16.05
C GLU A 88 7.92 -22.10 -16.23
N THR A 89 7.12 -22.31 -15.18
CA THR A 89 5.67 -22.03 -15.22
C THR A 89 5.41 -20.53 -15.36
N MET A 90 6.18 -19.70 -14.66
CA MET A 90 6.06 -18.24 -14.76
C MET A 90 6.46 -17.72 -16.15
N ASP A 91 7.51 -18.27 -16.76
CA ASP A 91 7.94 -17.91 -18.12
C ASP A 91 6.84 -18.25 -19.14
N ARG A 92 6.20 -19.42 -18.98
CA ARG A 92 5.07 -19.83 -19.82
C ARG A 92 3.87 -18.92 -19.64
N LEU A 93 3.52 -18.56 -18.39
CA LEU A 93 2.42 -17.63 -18.11
C LEU A 93 2.67 -16.26 -18.72
N THR A 94 3.89 -15.73 -18.60
CA THR A 94 4.27 -14.42 -19.15
C THR A 94 4.13 -14.42 -20.67
N ARG A 95 4.66 -15.46 -21.35
CA ARG A 95 4.55 -15.58 -22.80
C ARG A 95 3.09 -15.60 -23.27
N ILE A 96 2.22 -16.35 -22.59
CA ILE A 96 0.80 -16.47 -22.98
C ILE A 96 0.04 -15.19 -22.64
N SER A 97 0.37 -14.53 -21.53
CA SER A 97 -0.28 -13.29 -21.12
C SER A 97 -0.01 -12.16 -22.09
N ASP A 98 1.20 -12.08 -22.65
CA ASP A 98 1.57 -11.09 -23.67
C ASP A 98 0.74 -11.25 -24.95
N ILE A 99 0.53 -12.50 -25.39
CA ILE A 99 -0.30 -12.80 -26.57
C ILE A 99 -1.76 -12.39 -26.34
N ARG A 100 -2.27 -12.56 -25.11
CA ARG A 100 -3.67 -12.28 -24.76
C ARG A 100 -3.92 -10.85 -24.28
N GLY A 101 -2.87 -10.04 -24.08
CA GLY A 101 -2.99 -8.70 -23.51
C GLY A 101 -3.50 -8.67 -22.07
N LEU A 102 -3.31 -9.76 -21.32
CA LEU A 102 -3.73 -9.89 -19.93
C LEU A 102 -2.52 -9.77 -19.00
N SER A 103 -2.75 -9.50 -17.70
CA SER A 103 -1.66 -9.64 -16.72
C SER A 103 -1.41 -11.12 -16.42
N PRO A 104 -0.15 -11.54 -16.15
CA PRO A 104 0.16 -12.91 -15.78
C PRO A 104 -0.69 -13.43 -14.61
N SER A 105 -0.97 -12.58 -13.62
CA SER A 105 -1.82 -12.94 -12.47
C SER A 105 -3.27 -13.19 -12.86
N LYS A 106 -3.83 -12.40 -13.79
CA LYS A 106 -5.22 -12.58 -14.24
C LYS A 106 -5.36 -13.89 -15.03
N LEU A 107 -4.41 -14.14 -15.94
CA LEU A 107 -4.36 -15.38 -16.70
C LEU A 107 -4.19 -16.61 -15.79
N ALA A 108 -3.32 -16.52 -14.78
CA ALA A 108 -3.09 -17.61 -13.83
C ALA A 108 -4.39 -17.95 -13.06
N ASN A 109 -5.10 -16.95 -12.56
CA ASN A 109 -6.37 -17.17 -11.86
C ASN A 109 -7.42 -17.82 -12.77
N GLU A 110 -7.58 -17.35 -14.01
CA GLU A 110 -8.53 -17.92 -14.97
C GLU A 110 -8.25 -19.40 -15.25
N ILE A 111 -6.97 -19.77 -15.45
CA ILE A 111 -6.57 -21.16 -15.67
C ILE A 111 -6.83 -22.01 -14.41
N LEU A 112 -6.51 -21.48 -13.23
CA LEU A 112 -6.71 -22.18 -11.97
C LEU A 112 -8.19 -22.39 -11.67
N GLU A 113 -9.03 -21.38 -11.86
CA GLU A 113 -10.49 -21.46 -11.71
C GLU A 113 -11.07 -22.51 -12.67
N GLN A 114 -10.71 -22.45 -13.97
CA GLN A 114 -11.17 -23.43 -14.95
C GLN A 114 -10.74 -24.86 -14.60
N TYR A 115 -9.52 -25.03 -14.08
CA TYR A 115 -9.02 -26.35 -13.67
C TYR A 115 -9.75 -26.86 -12.42
N ILE A 116 -9.96 -26.01 -11.41
CA ILE A 116 -10.70 -26.35 -10.19
C ILE A 116 -12.13 -26.76 -10.54
N ASP A 117 -12.83 -25.99 -11.37
CA ASP A 117 -14.20 -26.30 -11.83
C ASP A 117 -14.27 -27.66 -12.53
N SER A 118 -13.26 -27.99 -13.33
CA SER A 118 -13.17 -29.28 -14.02
C SER A 118 -13.00 -30.46 -13.05
N LEU A 119 -12.27 -30.26 -11.96
CA LEU A 119 -12.08 -31.27 -10.92
C LEU A 119 -13.37 -31.47 -10.11
N GLU A 120 -14.06 -30.38 -9.73
CA GLU A 120 -15.31 -30.45 -8.97
C GLU A 120 -16.42 -31.15 -9.77
N THR A 121 -16.52 -30.86 -11.08
CA THR A 121 -17.47 -31.52 -11.99
C THR A 121 -17.21 -33.03 -12.10
N THR A 122 -15.94 -33.44 -12.12
CA THR A 122 -15.55 -34.86 -12.22
C THR A 122 -15.88 -35.64 -10.94
N VAL A 123 -15.74 -35.01 -9.78
CA VAL A 123 -16.08 -35.61 -8.47
C VAL A 123 -17.58 -35.86 -8.32
N HIS A 124 -18.43 -35.02 -8.91
CA HIS A 124 -19.89 -35.20 -8.91
C HIS A 124 -20.39 -36.26 -9.89
N ALA A 125 -19.58 -36.66 -10.89
CA ALA A 125 -19.92 -37.73 -11.84
C ALA A 125 -19.57 -39.14 -11.34
N GLN A 126 -18.81 -39.27 -10.24
CA GLN A 126 -18.37 -40.54 -9.67
C GLN A 126 -19.15 -40.98 -8.42
N LYS A 127 -20.25 -40.30 -8.08
CA LYS A 127 -21.11 -40.60 -6.93
C LYS A 127 -22.54 -40.88 -7.38
#